data_AF-A0A3D2X0I9-F1
#
_entry.id   AF-A0A3D2X0I9-F1
#
_cell.length_a   1.000
_cell.length_b   1.000
_cell.length_c   1.000
_cell.angle_alpha   90.00
_cell.angle_beta   90.00
_cell.angle_gamma   90.00
#
_symmetry.space_group_name_H-M   'P 1'
#
loop_
_entity.id
_entity.type
_entity.pdbx_description
1 polymer ?
#
loop_
_entity_poly.entity_id
_entity_poly.type
_entity_poly.pdbx_seq_one_letter_code
_entity_poly.pdbx_strand_id
1 'polypeptide(L)'
;MGASMKSNTRELIKFLVIAAITVFLVLVIMSLLHKPKIILPPRAAAAPARELRGVWMSRFDYTQSLNTHDKTIIQDYIRRTFRQIKDANCNTVFFQVRGNADAFYKSSYEPWSQFLTGTLGQEPGWDPLQFAIETAHEFDLELHAWINTFPAWRGKSKPEKSAPLHPYLAHPDWVICDSSGNPMPRSNHYVSFSPGNPDVRRHIKNVVMEITSKYDVDGIHFDYIRYPEGSTKKGYSNDAVSVKRLRSPKDNPLRLNRENWQREQISQFIAEAYNAITTLKPWVKVSTAVIGNYNMSGWSGYHKVFQDAARWAKIEKIDMIIPMTYRSRKNGDFQKSIQHWNNLQNIRQPIAPGLGVFNLPLDEVLEEIDDVRSAGLGGVVLFAASSVDSLGWVRLKNEKFQYPAIPPALPWKFKSKVPEPEKCQIKIEDQNIHFQWFCSEPKGKSNRISHFVIYRSKNDTIDTSVGESISNILIGSVMSAVKEIKDDDIDYNYFIVALDVANNESTPVHFIESTPQSSESQ
;
A
#
# COMPACT_ATOMS: atom_id res chain seq x y z
N MET A 1 55.32 -4.80 -77.71
CA MET A 1 54.59 -5.17 -76.46
C MET A 1 54.41 -4.01 -75.45
N GLY A 2 54.68 -2.74 -75.78
CA GLY A 2 54.61 -1.62 -74.80
C GLY A 2 53.37 -0.73 -74.81
N ALA A 3 52.49 -0.81 -75.84
CA ALA A 3 51.34 0.09 -75.97
C ALA A 3 50.02 -0.47 -75.37
N SER A 4 49.88 -1.80 -75.25
CA SER A 4 48.65 -2.45 -74.75
C SER A 4 48.51 -2.37 -73.22
N MET A 5 49.62 -2.38 -72.47
CA MET A 5 49.57 -2.32 -71.00
C MET A 5 49.07 -0.98 -70.43
N LYS A 6 49.43 0.16 -71.06
CA LYS A 6 49.02 1.50 -70.58
C LYS A 6 47.52 1.77 -70.79
N SER A 7 46.89 1.14 -71.78
CA SER A 7 45.44 1.25 -72.03
C SER A 7 44.64 0.58 -70.92
N ASN A 8 45.04 -0.64 -70.53
CA ASN A 8 44.34 -1.41 -69.51
C ASN A 8 44.43 -0.79 -68.11
N THR A 9 45.54 -0.13 -67.78
CA THR A 9 45.67 0.57 -66.48
C THR A 9 44.75 1.80 -66.39
N ARG A 10 44.58 2.56 -67.48
CA ARG A 10 43.67 3.71 -67.50
C ARG A 10 42.21 3.31 -67.39
N GLU A 11 41.81 2.23 -68.05
CA GLU A 11 40.44 1.70 -67.94
C GLU A 11 40.17 1.10 -66.56
N LEU A 12 41.16 0.43 -65.95
CA LEU A 12 41.03 -0.07 -64.58
C LEU A 12 40.87 1.07 -63.56
N ILE A 13 41.63 2.17 -63.70
CA ILE A 13 41.51 3.34 -62.82
C ILE A 13 40.14 4.01 -62.99
N LYS A 14 39.65 4.17 -64.23
CA LYS A 14 38.29 4.70 -64.46
C LYS A 14 37.22 3.82 -63.82
N PHE A 15 37.35 2.50 -63.96
CA PHE A 15 36.40 1.56 -63.37
C PHE A 15 36.39 1.64 -61.83
N LEU A 16 37.57 1.73 -61.20
CA LEU A 16 37.70 1.90 -59.76
C LEU A 16 37.12 3.23 -59.26
N VAL A 17 37.32 4.32 -59.99
CA VAL A 17 36.76 5.64 -59.66
C VAL A 17 35.23 5.63 -59.77
N ILE A 18 34.67 5.03 -60.83
CA ILE A 18 33.22 4.91 -61.00
C ILE A 18 32.62 4.01 -59.90
N ALA A 19 33.28 2.90 -59.56
CA ALA A 19 32.85 2.03 -58.48
C ALA A 19 32.86 2.76 -57.13
N ALA A 20 33.91 3.53 -56.83
CA ALA A 20 34.00 4.30 -55.59
C ALA A 20 32.91 5.39 -55.50
N ILE A 21 32.65 6.11 -56.60
CA ILE A 21 31.58 7.11 -56.67
C ILE A 21 30.21 6.45 -56.49
N THR A 22 30.00 5.29 -57.11
CA THR A 22 28.73 4.55 -57.01
C THR A 22 28.49 4.06 -55.58
N VAL A 23 29.50 3.50 -54.92
CA VAL A 23 29.41 3.08 -53.52
C VAL A 23 29.14 4.28 -52.62
N PHE A 24 29.83 5.41 -52.84
CA PHE A 24 29.60 6.63 -52.07
C PHE A 24 28.17 7.17 -52.24
N LEU A 25 27.64 7.21 -53.47
CA LEU A 25 26.27 7.61 -53.74
C LEU A 25 25.24 6.68 -53.11
N VAL A 26 25.47 5.36 -53.15
CA VAL A 26 24.60 4.38 -52.48
C VAL A 26 24.60 4.58 -50.96
N LEU A 27 25.76 4.85 -50.35
CA LEU A 27 25.86 5.13 -48.91
C LEU A 27 25.16 6.45 -48.53
N VAL A 28 25.28 7.50 -49.35
CA VAL A 28 24.57 8.77 -49.13
C VAL A 28 23.06 8.59 -49.29
N ILE A 29 22.60 7.84 -50.29
CA ILE A 29 21.17 7.54 -50.49
C ILE A 29 20.63 6.68 -49.33
N MET A 30 21.38 5.68 -48.87
CA MET A 30 21.04 4.88 -47.68
C MET A 30 20.96 5.76 -46.42
N SER A 31 21.87 6.74 -46.27
CA SER A 31 21.86 7.70 -45.16
C SER A 31 20.67 8.66 -45.23
N LEU A 32 20.22 9.06 -46.42
CA LEU A 32 19.08 9.96 -46.61
C LEU A 32 17.74 9.22 -46.51
N LEU A 33 17.69 7.92 -46.80
CA LEU A 33 16.53 7.05 -46.62
C LEU A 33 16.36 6.56 -45.18
N HIS A 34 17.44 6.57 -44.38
CA HIS A 34 17.37 6.43 -42.92
C HIS A 34 16.82 7.74 -42.32
N LYS A 35 15.51 7.96 -42.40
CA LYS A 35 14.87 8.88 -41.46
C LYS A 35 15.16 8.32 -40.07
N PRO A 36 15.88 9.02 -39.17
CA PRO A 36 15.93 8.59 -37.79
C PRO A 36 14.48 8.46 -37.35
N LYS A 37 14.07 7.27 -36.91
CA LYS A 37 12.86 7.18 -36.10
C LYS A 37 13.14 8.11 -34.94
N ILE A 38 12.52 9.28 -34.95
CA ILE A 38 12.37 10.08 -33.75
C ILE A 38 11.53 9.16 -32.86
N ILE A 39 12.22 8.33 -32.08
CA ILE A 39 11.64 7.69 -30.92
C ILE A 39 11.40 8.87 -30.01
N LEU A 40 10.22 9.48 -30.13
CA LEU A 40 9.72 10.34 -29.08
C LEU A 40 9.90 9.53 -27.79
N PRO A 41 10.52 10.09 -26.75
CA PRO A 41 10.53 9.41 -25.46
C PRO A 41 9.08 8.98 -25.18
N PRO A 42 8.84 7.75 -24.69
CA PRO A 42 7.49 7.36 -24.31
C PRO A 42 6.94 8.50 -23.46
N ARG A 43 5.81 9.08 -23.90
CA ARG A 43 5.10 10.10 -23.13
C ARG A 43 5.05 9.54 -21.71
N ALA A 44 5.64 10.27 -20.74
CA ALA A 44 5.65 9.85 -19.36
C ALA A 44 4.23 9.37 -19.04
N ALA A 45 4.10 8.10 -18.63
CA ALA A 45 2.78 7.51 -18.40
C ALA A 45 2.04 8.45 -17.45
N ALA A 46 0.85 8.91 -17.86
CA ALA A 46 0.10 9.88 -17.08
C ALA A 46 -0.07 9.33 -15.66
N ALA A 47 0.12 10.18 -14.65
CA ALA A 47 -0.03 9.75 -13.26
C ALA A 47 -1.44 9.17 -13.07
N PRO A 48 -1.61 7.97 -12.50
CA PRO A 48 -2.92 7.36 -12.35
C PRO A 48 -3.76 8.14 -11.34
N ALA A 49 -5.06 8.30 -11.62
CA ALA A 49 -6.02 8.85 -10.66
C ALA A 49 -6.21 7.94 -9.45
N ARG A 50 -6.00 6.63 -9.64
CA ARG A 50 -6.10 5.61 -8.61
C ARG A 50 -4.76 4.98 -8.30
N GLU A 51 -4.28 5.20 -7.10
CA GLU A 51 -2.99 4.69 -6.65
C GLU A 51 -2.95 4.66 -5.13
N LEU A 52 -2.63 3.49 -4.55
CA LEU A 52 -2.27 3.45 -3.14
C LEU A 52 -0.92 4.14 -2.99
N ARG A 53 -0.87 5.21 -2.21
CA ARG A 53 0.36 5.91 -1.87
C ARG A 53 0.51 5.84 -0.36
N GLY A 54 1.01 4.69 0.07
CA GLY A 54 1.08 4.31 1.46
C GLY A 54 2.43 4.63 2.09
N VAL A 55 2.44 4.80 3.40
CA VAL A 55 3.67 4.92 4.19
C VAL A 55 3.54 4.09 5.46
N TRP A 56 4.52 3.22 5.74
CA TRP A 56 4.61 2.59 7.04
C TRP A 56 5.26 3.54 8.04
N MET A 57 4.56 3.79 9.15
CA MET A 57 5.14 4.42 10.33
C MET A 57 5.29 3.34 11.40
N SER A 58 6.54 2.94 11.63
CA SER A 58 6.83 1.90 12.62
C SER A 58 6.72 2.43 14.03
N ARG A 59 6.50 1.53 15.01
CA ARG A 59 6.49 1.93 16.41
C ARG A 59 7.82 2.55 16.84
N PHE A 60 8.91 2.20 16.16
CA PHE A 60 10.23 2.74 16.41
C PHE A 60 10.36 4.19 15.94
N ASP A 61 9.67 4.55 14.86
CA ASP A 61 9.73 5.89 14.24
C ASP A 61 9.28 6.96 15.23
N TYR A 62 8.13 6.75 15.88
CA TYR A 62 7.56 7.68 16.84
C TYR A 62 7.90 7.37 18.31
N THR A 63 8.82 6.43 18.58
CA THR A 63 9.33 6.18 19.95
C THR A 63 10.86 6.16 19.98
N GLN A 64 11.48 5.00 19.74
CA GLN A 64 12.91 4.79 19.90
C GLN A 64 13.77 5.78 19.10
N SER A 65 13.37 6.13 17.88
CA SER A 65 14.09 7.11 17.04
C SER A 65 14.08 8.53 17.61
N LEU A 66 13.08 8.86 18.45
CA LEU A 66 12.99 10.16 19.14
C LEU A 66 13.77 10.18 20.45
N ASN A 67 14.12 9.00 20.99
CA ASN A 67 14.82 8.84 22.27
C ASN A 67 14.16 9.62 23.42
N THR A 68 12.83 9.62 23.47
CA THR A 68 12.03 10.30 24.50
C THR A 68 10.73 9.54 24.79
N HIS A 69 10.20 9.74 25.99
CA HIS A 69 8.85 9.31 26.40
C HIS A 69 7.90 10.51 26.54
N ASP A 70 8.34 11.72 26.17
CA ASP A 70 7.53 12.92 26.23
C ASP A 70 6.37 12.84 25.23
N LYS A 71 5.15 12.84 25.77
CA LYS A 71 3.91 12.78 24.98
C LYS A 71 3.87 13.86 23.90
N THR A 72 4.17 15.11 24.24
CA THR A 72 4.04 16.24 23.32
C THR A 72 5.01 16.09 22.15
N ILE A 73 6.27 15.71 22.41
CA ILE A 73 7.26 15.49 21.36
C ILE A 73 6.82 14.36 20.41
N ILE A 74 6.28 13.26 20.95
CA ILE A 74 5.80 12.13 20.15
C ILE A 74 4.58 12.55 19.31
N GLN A 75 3.62 13.26 19.91
CA GLN A 75 2.42 13.75 19.22
C GLN A 75 2.78 14.73 18.08
N ASP A 76 3.69 15.67 18.34
CA ASP A 76 4.17 16.63 17.34
C ASP A 76 4.91 15.93 16.20
N TYR A 77 5.69 14.88 16.49
CA TYR A 77 6.33 14.06 15.47
C TYR A 77 5.29 13.38 14.56
N ILE A 78 4.32 12.66 15.14
CA ILE A 78 3.25 11.99 14.38
C ILE A 78 2.51 12.99 13.49
N ARG A 79 2.07 14.11 14.06
CA ARG A 79 1.34 15.16 13.34
C ARG A 79 2.14 15.75 12.20
N ARG A 80 3.39 16.13 12.45
CA ARG A 80 4.27 16.70 11.42
C ARG A 80 4.51 15.70 10.29
N THR A 81 4.76 14.43 10.61
CA THR A 81 4.99 13.42 9.58
C THR A 81 3.72 13.12 8.78
N PHE A 82 2.54 13.07 9.39
CA PHE A 82 1.29 12.88 8.65
C PHE A 82 1.00 14.07 7.72
N ARG A 83 1.30 15.29 8.15
CA ARG A 83 1.25 16.46 7.26
C ARG A 83 2.18 16.32 6.07
N GLN A 84 3.43 15.92 6.28
CA GLN A 84 4.39 15.69 5.19
C GLN A 84 3.92 14.61 4.20
N ILE A 85 3.32 13.53 4.71
CA ILE A 85 2.70 12.47 3.91
C ILE A 85 1.58 13.04 3.05
N LYS A 86 0.67 13.82 3.64
CA LYS A 86 -0.43 14.46 2.90
C LYS A 86 0.06 15.48 1.86
N ASP A 87 1.00 16.34 2.23
CA ASP A 87 1.55 17.38 1.35
C ASP A 87 2.22 16.76 0.11
N ALA A 88 2.81 15.57 0.28
CA ALA A 88 3.38 14.75 -0.79
C ALA A 88 2.33 13.99 -1.63
N ASN A 89 1.03 14.27 -1.47
CA ASN A 89 -0.09 13.56 -2.10
C ASN A 89 -0.10 12.05 -1.83
N CYS A 90 0.43 11.60 -0.69
CA CYS A 90 0.16 10.25 -0.18
C CYS A 90 -1.22 10.22 0.49
N ASN A 91 -1.82 9.03 0.60
CA ASN A 91 -3.22 8.88 1.01
C ASN A 91 -3.45 7.86 2.13
N THR A 92 -2.44 7.08 2.53
CA THR A 92 -2.60 6.04 3.54
C THR A 92 -1.39 5.94 4.47
N VAL A 93 -1.63 5.80 5.77
CA VAL A 93 -0.61 5.47 6.77
C VAL A 93 -0.89 4.11 7.38
N PHE A 94 0.12 3.25 7.37
CA PHE A 94 0.14 1.99 8.13
C PHE A 94 0.87 2.24 9.46
N PHE A 95 0.11 2.50 10.51
CA PHE A 95 0.64 2.94 11.82
C PHE A 95 0.76 1.74 12.77
N GLN A 96 1.98 1.41 13.21
CA GLN A 96 2.21 0.19 14.00
C GLN A 96 1.68 0.29 15.44
N VAL A 97 0.67 -0.50 15.80
CA VAL A 97 0.06 -0.46 17.14
C VAL A 97 0.37 -1.67 18.01
N ARG A 98 1.01 -2.70 17.42
CA ARG A 98 1.38 -3.94 18.11
C ARG A 98 2.69 -4.50 17.58
N GLY A 99 3.64 -4.77 18.48
CA GLY A 99 4.99 -5.22 18.11
C GLY A 99 5.45 -6.50 18.80
N ASN A 100 5.52 -6.46 20.14
CA ASN A 100 6.04 -7.52 21.00
C ASN A 100 4.91 -8.16 21.82
N ALA A 101 3.72 -8.37 21.24
CA ALA A 101 2.50 -8.70 22.02
C ALA A 101 2.24 -7.69 23.15
N ASP A 102 2.55 -6.43 22.84
CA ASP A 102 2.32 -5.21 23.62
C ASP A 102 1.56 -4.19 22.75
N ALA A 103 0.89 -3.24 23.41
CA ALA A 103 -0.03 -2.31 22.77
C ALA A 103 0.46 -0.86 22.82
N PHE A 104 0.19 -0.13 21.75
CA PHE A 104 0.32 1.33 21.65
C PHE A 104 -1.06 2.00 21.68
N TYR A 105 -1.96 1.41 22.45
CA TYR A 105 -3.35 1.80 22.67
C TYR A 105 -3.86 1.09 23.93
N LYS A 106 -5.01 1.51 24.47
CA LYS A 106 -5.56 0.90 25.69
C LYS A 106 -6.16 -0.48 25.44
N SER A 107 -5.34 -1.52 25.62
CA SER A 107 -5.74 -2.91 25.45
C SER A 107 -6.13 -3.60 26.77
N SER A 108 -7.13 -4.49 26.69
CA SER A 108 -7.52 -5.40 27.77
C SER A 108 -6.81 -6.76 27.67
N TYR A 109 -6.15 -7.03 26.55
CA TYR A 109 -5.50 -8.30 26.23
C TYR A 109 -3.98 -8.24 26.35
N GLU A 110 -3.38 -7.09 26.07
CA GLU A 110 -1.93 -6.92 26.01
C GLU A 110 -1.48 -5.68 26.80
N PRO A 111 -0.32 -5.73 27.48
CA PRO A 111 0.17 -4.60 28.26
C PRO A 111 0.59 -3.44 27.36
N TRP A 112 0.57 -2.22 27.90
CA TRP A 112 1.21 -1.07 27.29
C TRP A 112 2.68 -1.35 26.96
N SER A 113 3.13 -0.93 25.78
CA SER A 113 4.52 -1.09 25.39
C SER A 113 5.46 -0.26 26.26
N GLN A 114 6.57 -0.86 26.67
CA GLN A 114 7.66 -0.17 27.35
C GLN A 114 8.27 0.98 26.52
N PHE A 115 8.08 1.00 25.20
CA PHE A 115 8.62 2.09 24.36
C PHE A 115 7.90 3.43 24.55
N LEU A 116 6.75 3.45 25.22
CA LEU A 116 6.02 4.69 25.51
C LEU A 116 6.45 5.35 26.82
N THR A 117 6.98 4.58 27.78
CA THR A 117 7.18 5.06 29.16
C THR A 117 8.52 4.61 29.78
N GLY A 118 9.22 3.68 29.15
CA GLY A 118 10.37 2.97 29.71
C GLY A 118 10.01 1.76 30.57
N THR A 119 8.72 1.50 30.83
CA THR A 119 8.27 0.40 31.71
C THR A 119 7.11 -0.37 31.08
N LEU A 120 7.26 -1.69 30.94
CA LEU A 120 6.24 -2.54 30.32
C LEU A 120 4.96 -2.57 31.17
N GLY A 121 3.81 -2.29 30.55
CA GLY A 121 2.50 -2.23 31.21
C GLY A 121 2.18 -0.90 31.88
N GLN A 122 3.12 0.05 31.94
CA GLN A 122 2.85 1.38 32.49
C GLN A 122 2.05 2.20 31.47
N GLU A 123 0.88 2.69 31.88
CA GLU A 123 0.03 3.57 31.06
C GLU A 123 0.74 4.92 30.82
N PRO A 124 0.79 5.43 29.58
CA PRO A 124 1.52 6.65 29.25
C PRO A 124 0.72 7.94 29.52
N GLY A 125 -0.54 7.83 29.96
CA GLY A 125 -1.44 8.99 30.16
C GLY A 125 -2.06 9.56 28.88
N TRP A 126 -1.97 8.84 27.77
CA TRP A 126 -2.63 9.15 26.49
C TRP A 126 -2.79 7.88 25.65
N ASP A 127 -3.60 7.93 24.59
CA ASP A 127 -3.79 6.82 23.66
C ASP A 127 -3.16 7.14 22.29
N PRO A 128 -2.00 6.53 21.94
CA PRO A 128 -1.32 6.81 20.69
C PRO A 128 -2.11 6.44 19.43
N LEU A 129 -2.87 5.34 19.45
CA LEU A 129 -3.69 4.97 18.30
C LEU A 129 -4.83 5.96 18.10
N GLN A 130 -5.53 6.35 19.18
CA GLN A 130 -6.60 7.35 19.07
C GLN A 130 -6.09 8.66 18.49
N PHE A 131 -4.98 9.17 19.03
CA PHE A 131 -4.36 10.40 18.54
C PHE A 131 -3.94 10.31 17.07
N ALA A 132 -3.36 9.18 16.66
CA ALA A 132 -2.96 8.97 15.28
C ALA A 132 -4.18 8.93 14.34
N ILE A 133 -5.28 8.30 14.72
CA ILE A 133 -6.51 8.25 13.90
C ILE A 133 -7.07 9.65 13.69
N GLU A 134 -7.25 10.40 14.78
CA GLU A 134 -7.76 11.78 14.72
C GLU A 134 -6.89 12.66 13.83
N THR A 135 -5.57 12.53 13.96
CA THR A 135 -4.60 13.30 13.16
C THR A 135 -4.60 12.88 11.69
N ALA A 136 -4.74 11.59 11.38
CA ALA A 136 -4.81 11.11 10.01
C ALA A 136 -6.08 11.62 9.32
N HIS A 137 -7.23 11.51 9.98
CA HIS A 137 -8.51 11.98 9.46
C HIS A 137 -8.54 13.50 9.31
N GLU A 138 -7.91 14.26 10.21
CA GLU A 138 -7.74 15.72 10.05
C GLU A 138 -7.00 16.08 8.76
N PHE A 139 -5.99 15.29 8.39
CA PHE A 139 -5.23 15.50 7.15
C PHE A 139 -5.75 14.70 5.96
N ASP A 140 -6.95 14.13 6.06
CA ASP A 140 -7.56 13.36 4.98
C ASP A 140 -6.60 12.23 4.49
N LEU A 141 -6.19 11.40 5.45
CA LEU A 141 -5.40 10.19 5.28
C LEU A 141 -6.16 9.00 5.88
N GLU A 142 -6.12 7.86 5.18
CA GLU A 142 -6.56 6.60 5.78
C GLU A 142 -5.53 6.12 6.81
N LEU A 143 -5.98 5.70 7.99
CA LEU A 143 -5.14 5.02 8.99
C LEU A 143 -5.47 3.54 9.08
N HIS A 144 -4.48 2.72 8.75
CA HIS A 144 -4.53 1.27 8.88
C HIS A 144 -3.70 0.85 10.10
N ALA A 145 -4.36 0.29 11.12
CA ALA A 145 -3.69 -0.18 12.32
C ALA A 145 -2.81 -1.39 11.99
N TRP A 146 -1.51 -1.18 12.00
CA TRP A 146 -0.52 -2.20 11.68
C TRP A 146 -0.17 -3.03 12.91
N ILE A 147 -0.36 -4.34 12.80
CA ILE A 147 0.00 -5.30 13.82
C ILE A 147 1.04 -6.29 13.32
N ASN A 148 2.07 -6.53 14.12
CA ASN A 148 2.78 -7.80 14.05
C ASN A 148 1.82 -8.90 14.49
N THR A 149 1.69 -10.00 13.74
CA THR A 149 0.65 -11.01 14.02
C THR A 149 1.13 -12.05 15.04
N PHE A 150 2.04 -12.94 14.66
CA PHE A 150 2.55 -14.03 15.51
C PHE A 150 3.81 -13.72 16.35
N PRO A 151 4.59 -12.65 16.12
CA PRO A 151 5.65 -12.26 17.04
C PRO A 151 5.13 -12.08 18.46
N ALA A 152 5.87 -12.64 19.41
CA ALA A 152 5.52 -12.66 20.82
C ALA A 152 6.43 -11.76 21.66
N TRP A 153 7.75 -11.75 21.40
CA TRP A 153 8.70 -10.94 22.16
C TRP A 153 10.01 -10.76 21.39
N ARG A 154 10.70 -9.64 21.60
CA ARG A 154 12.05 -9.39 21.07
C ARG A 154 12.95 -8.94 22.21
N GLY A 155 13.87 -9.82 22.65
CA GLY A 155 14.78 -9.55 23.75
C GLY A 155 15.43 -10.83 24.28
N LYS A 156 16.63 -10.71 24.85
CA LYS A 156 17.37 -11.84 25.45
C LYS A 156 16.79 -12.25 26.81
N SER A 157 16.34 -11.27 27.60
CA SER A 157 15.59 -11.47 28.84
C SER A 157 14.11 -11.76 28.55
N LYS A 158 13.42 -12.37 29.53
CA LYS A 158 11.96 -12.43 29.51
C LYS A 158 11.38 -11.02 29.65
N PRO A 159 10.17 -10.74 29.12
CA PRO A 159 9.46 -9.51 29.47
C PRO A 159 9.28 -9.44 31.00
N GLU A 160 9.27 -8.22 31.51
CA GLU A 160 8.95 -7.95 32.91
C GLU A 160 7.49 -8.28 33.22
N LYS A 161 7.14 -8.42 34.51
CA LYS A 161 5.74 -8.60 34.90
C LYS A 161 4.99 -7.30 34.62
N SER A 162 3.78 -7.43 34.08
CA SER A 162 2.92 -6.32 33.66
C SER A 162 1.46 -6.59 34.03
N ALA A 163 0.62 -5.55 33.91
CA ALA A 163 -0.84 -5.66 33.97
C ALA A 163 -1.47 -5.08 32.68
N PRO A 164 -2.27 -5.84 31.90
CA PRO A 164 -2.45 -7.29 32.00
C PRO A 164 -1.12 -8.05 31.86
N LEU A 165 -1.10 -9.31 32.33
CA LEU A 165 0.12 -10.12 32.25
C LEU A 165 0.49 -10.36 30.79
N HIS A 166 1.73 -10.02 30.42
CA HIS A 166 2.22 -10.16 29.06
C HIS A 166 1.97 -11.58 28.51
N PRO A 167 1.42 -11.74 27.28
CA PRO A 167 1.00 -13.06 26.77
C PRO A 167 2.11 -14.13 26.76
N TYR A 168 3.36 -13.73 26.51
CA TYR A 168 4.52 -14.64 26.61
C TYR A 168 4.73 -15.23 28.03
N LEU A 169 4.37 -14.49 29.10
CA LEU A 169 4.45 -14.97 30.48
C LEU A 169 3.19 -15.75 30.88
N ALA A 170 2.03 -15.29 30.44
CA ALA A 170 0.74 -15.92 30.74
C ALA A 170 0.59 -17.30 30.07
N HIS A 171 1.15 -17.45 28.86
CA HIS A 171 1.01 -18.64 28.03
C HIS A 171 2.36 -19.09 27.45
N PRO A 172 3.28 -19.59 28.28
CA PRO A 172 4.58 -20.06 27.80
C PRO A 172 4.45 -21.25 26.82
N ASP A 173 3.35 -22.00 26.88
CA ASP A 173 2.99 -23.11 26.00
C ASP A 173 2.58 -22.65 24.58
N TRP A 174 2.33 -21.36 24.38
CA TRP A 174 2.03 -20.80 23.05
C TRP A 174 3.26 -20.62 22.18
N VAL A 175 4.47 -20.62 22.76
CA VAL A 175 5.72 -20.43 22.02
C VAL A 175 5.93 -21.59 21.05
N ILE A 176 6.27 -21.27 19.80
CA ILE A 176 6.51 -22.29 18.79
C ILE A 176 7.76 -23.11 19.09
N CYS A 177 7.68 -24.44 18.92
CA CYS A 177 8.82 -25.33 19.16
C CYS A 177 9.44 -25.86 17.86
N ASP A 178 10.77 -26.06 17.90
CA ASP A 178 11.59 -26.66 16.84
C ASP A 178 11.43 -28.19 16.76
N SER A 179 12.09 -28.84 15.80
CA SER A 179 12.03 -30.29 15.56
C SER A 179 12.36 -31.17 16.76
N SER A 180 13.08 -30.65 17.76
CA SER A 180 13.40 -31.38 18.98
C SER A 180 12.37 -31.16 20.09
N GLY A 181 11.30 -30.41 19.80
CA GLY A 181 10.28 -30.02 20.78
C GLY A 181 10.71 -28.85 21.67
N ASN A 182 11.85 -28.22 21.41
CA ASN A 182 12.35 -27.11 22.22
C ASN A 182 11.66 -25.79 21.81
N PRO A 183 11.19 -24.97 22.77
CA PRO A 183 10.65 -23.65 22.46
C PRO A 183 11.67 -22.78 21.74
N MET A 184 11.22 -21.98 20.77
CA MET A 184 12.07 -21.05 20.04
C MET A 184 12.84 -20.15 21.03
N PRO A 185 14.18 -20.07 20.93
CA PRO A 185 14.98 -19.37 21.90
C PRO A 185 14.79 -17.86 21.80
N ARG A 186 14.84 -17.18 22.95
CA ARG A 186 14.91 -15.72 23.03
C ARG A 186 16.21 -15.21 22.41
N SER A 187 16.13 -14.08 21.72
CA SER A 187 17.28 -13.44 21.08
C SER A 187 16.98 -11.95 20.81
N ASN A 188 17.87 -11.28 20.09
CA ASN A 188 17.60 -9.93 19.56
C ASN A 188 16.63 -9.94 18.36
N HIS A 189 16.18 -11.12 17.92
CA HIS A 189 15.10 -11.32 16.96
C HIS A 189 13.82 -11.78 17.67
N TYR A 190 12.68 -11.74 16.96
CA TYR A 190 11.41 -12.16 17.53
C TYR A 190 11.37 -13.65 17.87
N VAL A 191 10.97 -13.98 19.09
CA VAL A 191 10.33 -15.26 19.38
C VAL A 191 8.88 -15.18 18.93
N SER A 192 8.33 -16.27 18.39
CA SER A 192 6.97 -16.30 17.83
C SER A 192 6.06 -17.23 18.63
N PHE A 193 4.80 -16.85 18.74
CA PHE A 193 3.73 -17.78 19.08
C PHE A 193 3.48 -18.75 17.92
N SER A 194 2.94 -19.93 18.23
CA SER A 194 2.67 -20.97 17.23
C SER A 194 1.34 -20.69 16.51
N PRO A 195 1.33 -20.43 15.19
CA PRO A 195 0.08 -20.31 14.42
C PRO A 195 -0.77 -21.59 14.47
N GLY A 196 -0.13 -22.74 14.71
CA GLY A 196 -0.77 -24.04 14.88
C GLY A 196 -1.56 -24.19 16.17
N ASN A 197 -1.40 -23.29 17.14
CA ASN A 197 -2.20 -23.27 18.36
C ASN A 197 -3.49 -22.43 18.15
N PRO A 198 -4.71 -23.00 18.29
CA PRO A 198 -5.95 -22.25 18.13
C PRO A 198 -6.16 -21.16 19.18
N ASP A 199 -5.60 -21.29 20.39
CA ASP A 199 -5.76 -20.27 21.43
C ASP A 199 -4.92 -19.03 21.13
N VAL A 200 -3.75 -19.20 20.50
CA VAL A 200 -2.96 -18.10 19.93
C VAL A 200 -3.77 -17.35 18.87
N ARG A 201 -4.37 -18.08 17.91
CA ARG A 201 -5.21 -17.47 16.86
C ARG A 201 -6.41 -16.73 17.47
N ARG A 202 -7.03 -17.29 18.50
CA ARG A 202 -8.15 -16.66 19.22
C ARG A 202 -7.71 -15.38 19.93
N HIS A 203 -6.58 -15.39 20.64
CA HIS A 203 -6.03 -14.21 21.30
C HIS A 203 -5.77 -13.07 20.32
N ILE A 204 -5.04 -13.35 19.24
CA ILE A 204 -4.74 -12.32 18.23
C ILE A 204 -6.02 -11.81 17.56
N LYS A 205 -7.00 -12.69 17.29
CA LYS A 205 -8.31 -12.26 16.79
C LYS A 205 -9.01 -11.32 17.78
N ASN A 206 -8.96 -11.60 19.08
CA ASN A 206 -9.56 -10.73 20.09
C ASN A 206 -8.88 -9.36 20.15
N VAL A 207 -7.54 -9.31 20.04
CA VAL A 207 -6.77 -8.06 19.91
C VAL A 207 -7.23 -7.25 18.70
N VAL A 208 -7.36 -7.89 17.54
CA VAL A 208 -7.86 -7.27 16.31
C VAL A 208 -9.30 -6.75 16.47
N MET A 209 -10.15 -7.53 17.12
CA MET A 209 -11.55 -7.14 17.38
C MET A 209 -11.66 -6.01 18.41
N GLU A 210 -10.76 -5.95 19.39
CA GLU A 210 -10.67 -4.82 20.33
C GLU A 210 -10.32 -3.53 19.59
N ILE A 211 -9.32 -3.56 18.70
CA ILE A 211 -8.97 -2.40 17.86
C ILE A 211 -10.16 -2.00 16.98
N THR A 212 -10.72 -2.97 16.25
CA THR A 212 -11.82 -2.72 15.30
C THR A 212 -13.06 -2.15 15.99
N SER A 213 -13.38 -2.61 17.20
CA SER A 213 -14.55 -2.14 17.95
C SER A 213 -14.36 -0.77 18.58
N LYS A 214 -13.20 -0.50 19.19
CA LYS A 214 -12.97 0.72 19.97
C LYS A 214 -12.57 1.94 19.13
N TYR A 215 -11.93 1.72 17.98
CA TYR A 215 -11.29 2.80 17.22
C TYR A 215 -11.89 2.94 15.82
N ASP A 216 -11.93 4.17 15.29
CA ASP A 216 -12.38 4.45 13.91
C ASP A 216 -11.24 4.28 12.91
N VAL A 217 -10.67 3.07 12.87
CA VAL A 217 -9.63 2.71 11.88
C VAL A 217 -10.23 2.53 10.49
N ASP A 218 -9.50 2.92 9.46
CA ASP A 218 -9.87 2.65 8.05
C ASP A 218 -9.48 1.23 7.63
N GLY A 219 -8.48 0.65 8.29
CA GLY A 219 -8.04 -0.71 8.04
C GLY A 219 -7.28 -1.39 9.16
N ILE A 220 -7.15 -2.71 9.05
CA ILE A 220 -6.24 -3.56 9.82
C ILE A 220 -5.18 -4.08 8.86
N HIS A 221 -3.91 -3.86 9.22
CA HIS A 221 -2.76 -4.25 8.43
C HIS A 221 -1.94 -5.32 9.15
N PHE A 222 -1.90 -6.53 8.61
CA PHE A 222 -1.17 -7.65 9.20
C PHE A 222 0.26 -7.74 8.64
N ASP A 223 1.25 -7.55 9.50
CA ASP A 223 2.64 -7.93 9.24
C ASP A 223 3.01 -9.15 10.09
N TYR A 224 4.10 -9.82 9.75
CA TYR A 224 4.54 -11.07 10.36
C TYR A 224 3.39 -12.11 10.45
N ILE A 225 2.47 -12.07 9.49
CA ILE A 225 1.43 -13.07 9.27
C ILE A 225 2.04 -14.29 8.59
N ARG A 226 2.98 -14.92 9.29
CA ARG A 226 3.84 -15.98 8.78
C ARG A 226 4.48 -16.77 9.92
N TYR A 227 5.05 -17.92 9.60
CA TYR A 227 5.94 -18.62 10.51
C TYR A 227 7.31 -17.93 10.60
N PRO A 228 8.06 -18.11 11.71
CA PRO A 228 9.33 -17.44 11.92
C PRO A 228 10.41 -17.85 10.92
N GLU A 229 11.45 -17.03 10.82
CA GLU A 229 12.61 -17.30 9.99
C GLU A 229 13.27 -18.64 10.34
N GLY A 230 13.74 -19.34 9.31
CA GLY A 230 14.37 -20.65 9.46
C GLY A 230 13.39 -21.79 9.71
N SER A 231 12.08 -21.59 9.58
CA SER A 231 11.06 -22.63 9.83
C SER A 231 11.31 -23.96 9.13
N THR A 232 11.70 -23.94 7.85
CA THR A 232 12.02 -25.18 7.12
C THR A 232 13.23 -25.91 7.70
N LYS A 233 14.25 -25.17 8.15
CA LYS A 233 15.49 -25.73 8.71
C LYS A 233 15.32 -26.20 10.16
N LYS A 234 14.57 -25.44 10.95
CA LYS A 234 14.31 -25.72 12.37
C LYS A 234 13.15 -26.68 12.58
N GLY A 235 12.34 -26.93 11.56
CA GLY A 235 11.16 -27.80 11.67
C GLY A 235 10.15 -27.26 12.69
N TYR A 236 9.83 -25.96 12.64
CA TYR A 236 8.90 -25.36 13.59
C TYR A 236 7.47 -25.96 13.48
N SER A 237 6.65 -25.75 14.53
CA SER A 237 5.34 -26.40 14.79
C SER A 237 5.44 -27.80 15.40
N ASN A 238 6.44 -28.03 16.25
CA ASN A 238 6.56 -29.24 17.05
C ASN A 238 6.18 -29.01 18.52
N ASP A 239 5.45 -27.92 18.80
CA ASP A 239 4.73 -27.77 20.06
C ASP A 239 3.64 -28.84 20.17
N ALA A 240 3.32 -29.25 21.41
CA ALA A 240 2.43 -30.39 21.68
C ALA A 240 1.05 -30.23 21.01
N VAL A 241 0.51 -29.01 21.01
CA VAL A 241 -0.78 -28.68 20.39
C VAL A 241 -0.72 -28.89 18.88
N SER A 242 0.30 -28.34 18.21
CA SER A 242 0.46 -28.48 16.75
C SER A 242 0.67 -29.93 16.32
N VAL A 243 1.49 -30.71 17.05
CA VAL A 243 1.72 -32.13 16.75
C VAL A 243 0.43 -32.93 16.86
N LYS A 244 -0.35 -32.71 17.93
CA LYS A 244 -1.65 -33.38 18.12
C LYS A 244 -2.62 -33.03 17.00
N ARG A 245 -2.75 -31.75 16.66
CA ARG A 245 -3.69 -31.28 15.62
C ARG A 245 -3.29 -31.72 14.22
N LEU A 246 -2.01 -31.77 13.89
CA LEU A 246 -1.54 -32.25 12.59
C LEU A 246 -1.93 -33.73 12.35
N ARG A 247 -1.94 -34.56 13.40
CA ARG A 247 -2.29 -35.99 13.35
C ARG A 247 -3.78 -36.28 13.53
N SER A 248 -4.56 -35.30 13.97
CA SER A 248 -5.99 -35.43 14.27
C SER A 248 -6.81 -35.36 12.98
N PRO A 249 -7.62 -36.38 12.62
CA PRO A 249 -8.53 -36.29 11.48
C PRO A 249 -9.57 -35.17 11.62
N LYS A 250 -9.88 -34.76 12.85
CA LYS A 250 -10.79 -33.64 13.13
C LYS A 250 -10.15 -32.29 12.78
N ASP A 251 -8.86 -32.10 13.10
CA ASP A 251 -8.15 -30.83 12.91
C ASP A 251 -7.37 -30.75 11.60
N ASN A 252 -7.12 -31.88 10.94
CA ASN A 252 -6.47 -32.01 9.64
C ASN A 252 -7.26 -33.00 8.75
N PRO A 253 -8.53 -32.71 8.42
CA PRO A 253 -9.41 -33.64 7.70
C PRO A 253 -8.92 -33.96 6.28
N LEU A 254 -8.18 -33.04 5.65
CA LEU A 254 -7.59 -33.22 4.32
C LEU A 254 -6.26 -33.97 4.36
N ARG A 255 -5.81 -34.44 5.53
CA ARG A 255 -4.53 -35.13 5.73
C ARG A 255 -3.36 -34.38 5.11
N LEU A 256 -3.36 -33.05 5.26
CA LEU A 256 -2.30 -32.19 4.75
C LEU A 256 -0.97 -32.60 5.35
N ASN A 257 0.09 -32.59 4.52
CA ASN A 257 1.44 -32.65 5.02
C ASN A 257 1.75 -31.41 5.88
N ARG A 258 2.85 -31.45 6.64
CA ARG A 258 3.19 -30.39 7.60
C ARG A 258 3.21 -29.00 6.97
N GLU A 259 3.83 -28.82 5.81
CA GLU A 259 3.95 -27.50 5.17
C GLU A 259 2.60 -26.95 4.70
N ASN A 260 1.78 -27.80 4.06
CA ASN A 260 0.42 -27.42 3.65
C ASN A 260 -0.45 -27.13 4.87
N TRP A 261 -0.31 -27.91 5.94
CA TRP A 261 -1.00 -27.66 7.20
C TRP A 261 -0.59 -26.33 7.80
N GLN A 262 0.71 -25.98 7.82
CA GLN A 262 1.19 -24.68 8.29
C GLN A 262 0.60 -23.51 7.49
N ARG A 263 0.61 -23.59 6.15
CA ARG A 263 -0.06 -22.59 5.29
C ARG A 263 -1.55 -22.46 5.63
N GLU A 264 -2.22 -23.59 5.88
CA GLU A 264 -3.63 -23.62 6.22
C GLU A 264 -3.92 -22.98 7.60
N GLN A 265 -3.03 -23.10 8.59
CA GLN A 265 -3.24 -22.44 9.90
C GLN A 265 -3.29 -20.92 9.79
N ILE A 266 -2.43 -20.35 8.93
CA ILE A 266 -2.43 -18.91 8.67
C ILE A 266 -3.65 -18.52 7.84
N SER A 267 -4.02 -19.35 6.85
CA SER A 267 -5.20 -19.10 6.01
C SER A 267 -6.50 -19.12 6.83
N GLN A 268 -6.62 -20.04 7.78
CA GLN A 268 -7.74 -20.09 8.74
C GLN A 268 -7.78 -18.83 9.61
N PHE A 269 -6.63 -18.40 10.15
CA PHE A 269 -6.56 -17.16 10.93
C PHE A 269 -7.07 -15.96 10.12
N ILE A 270 -6.54 -15.77 8.91
CA ILE A 270 -6.90 -14.65 8.04
C ILE A 270 -8.39 -14.69 7.70
N ALA A 271 -8.93 -15.86 7.36
CA ALA A 271 -10.36 -16.00 7.08
C ALA A 271 -11.23 -15.65 8.30
N GLU A 272 -10.87 -16.14 9.48
CA GLU A 272 -11.60 -15.83 10.72
C GLU A 272 -11.52 -14.34 11.08
N ALA A 273 -10.33 -13.73 10.98
CA ALA A 273 -10.12 -12.32 11.30
C ALA A 273 -10.87 -11.43 10.30
N TYR A 274 -10.75 -11.69 8.99
CA TYR A 274 -11.46 -10.95 7.96
C TYR A 274 -12.98 -10.99 8.17
N ASN A 275 -13.54 -12.18 8.41
CA ASN A 275 -14.97 -12.34 8.66
C ASN A 275 -15.41 -11.58 9.91
N ALA A 276 -14.63 -11.63 11.00
CA ALA A 276 -14.97 -10.95 12.24
C ALA A 276 -14.91 -9.41 12.09
N ILE A 277 -13.87 -8.89 11.45
CA ILE A 277 -13.71 -7.46 11.14
C ILE A 277 -14.89 -6.98 10.28
N THR A 278 -15.14 -7.64 9.15
CA THR A 278 -16.16 -7.20 8.19
C THR A 278 -17.60 -7.42 8.66
N THR A 279 -17.82 -8.36 9.60
CA THR A 279 -19.12 -8.47 10.30
C THR A 279 -19.36 -7.27 11.20
N LEU A 280 -18.32 -6.79 11.89
CA LEU A 280 -18.43 -5.70 12.86
C LEU A 280 -18.45 -4.32 12.17
N LYS A 281 -17.51 -4.08 11.26
CA LYS A 281 -17.38 -2.85 10.47
C LYS A 281 -17.06 -3.23 9.02
N PRO A 282 -18.09 -3.42 8.16
CA PRO A 282 -17.91 -3.86 6.76
C PRO A 282 -16.95 -3.00 5.93
N TRP A 283 -16.78 -1.73 6.28
CA TRP A 283 -15.90 -0.79 5.60
C TRP A 283 -14.42 -0.92 5.95
N VAL A 284 -14.09 -1.49 7.11
CA VAL A 284 -12.69 -1.65 7.54
C VAL A 284 -11.98 -2.58 6.56
N LYS A 285 -10.87 -2.08 6.01
CA LYS A 285 -10.06 -2.77 5.01
C LYS A 285 -9.10 -3.74 5.68
N VAL A 286 -8.81 -4.86 5.03
CA VAL A 286 -7.83 -5.83 5.54
C VAL A 286 -6.68 -5.98 4.57
N SER A 287 -5.48 -5.63 5.00
CA SER A 287 -4.26 -5.73 4.19
C SER A 287 -3.18 -6.55 4.87
N THR A 288 -2.23 -7.05 4.08
CA THR A 288 -1.13 -7.88 4.60
C THR A 288 0.23 -7.45 4.03
N ALA A 289 1.20 -7.18 4.90
CA ALA A 289 2.61 -7.14 4.52
C ALA A 289 3.14 -8.56 4.33
N VAL A 290 3.62 -8.85 3.12
CA VAL A 290 4.07 -10.20 2.74
C VAL A 290 5.48 -10.17 2.19
N ILE A 291 6.18 -11.31 2.18
CA ILE A 291 7.52 -11.41 1.61
C ILE A 291 7.46 -11.04 0.12
N GLY A 292 8.31 -10.08 -0.31
CA GLY A 292 8.36 -9.60 -1.70
C GLY A 292 8.53 -10.72 -2.72
N ASN A 293 9.30 -11.77 -2.41
CA ASN A 293 9.27 -12.99 -3.21
C ASN A 293 8.15 -13.93 -2.73
N TYR A 294 7.09 -14.07 -3.52
CA TYR A 294 5.96 -14.95 -3.17
C TYR A 294 6.36 -16.43 -3.08
N ASN A 295 6.71 -17.07 -4.20
CA ASN A 295 7.00 -18.50 -4.28
C ASN A 295 8.14 -18.86 -5.24
N MET A 296 8.97 -17.89 -5.66
CA MET A 296 10.16 -18.19 -6.45
C MET A 296 11.27 -18.81 -5.57
N SER A 297 12.33 -19.29 -6.21
CA SER A 297 13.49 -19.86 -5.54
C SER A 297 14.12 -18.91 -4.51
N GLY A 298 14.80 -19.48 -3.51
CA GLY A 298 15.47 -18.71 -2.45
C GLY A 298 14.55 -18.42 -1.27
N TRP A 299 14.73 -17.24 -0.65
CA TRP A 299 13.86 -16.77 0.43
C TRP A 299 12.52 -16.33 -0.14
N SER A 300 11.44 -17.02 0.23
CA SER A 300 10.08 -16.76 -0.27
C SER A 300 9.00 -17.01 0.76
N GLY A 301 7.88 -16.30 0.62
CA GLY A 301 6.72 -16.38 1.50
C GLY A 301 6.15 -17.79 1.58
N TYR A 302 5.81 -18.38 0.43
CA TYR A 302 5.12 -19.67 0.34
C TYR A 302 5.96 -20.85 0.86
N HIS A 303 7.25 -20.89 0.51
CA HIS A 303 8.11 -22.06 0.78
C HIS A 303 8.89 -21.96 2.10
N LYS A 304 9.27 -20.76 2.56
CA LYS A 304 10.17 -20.62 3.72
C LYS A 304 9.47 -20.27 5.02
N VAL A 305 8.35 -19.56 4.92
CA VAL A 305 7.60 -19.03 6.07
C VAL A 305 6.09 -19.29 5.98
N PHE A 306 5.68 -20.12 5.02
CA PHE A 306 4.32 -20.61 4.82
C PHE A 306 3.26 -19.50 4.67
N GLN A 307 3.65 -18.39 4.07
CA GLN A 307 2.82 -17.22 3.82
C GLN A 307 2.16 -17.30 2.43
N ASP A 308 0.98 -17.91 2.36
CA ASP A 308 0.23 -18.14 1.11
C ASP A 308 -0.76 -17.00 0.79
N ALA A 309 -0.22 -15.81 0.50
CA ALA A 309 -1.03 -14.62 0.25
C ALA A 309 -1.94 -14.74 -0.98
N ALA A 310 -1.49 -15.47 -2.01
CA ALA A 310 -2.31 -15.71 -3.19
C ALA A 310 -3.56 -16.53 -2.86
N ARG A 311 -3.46 -17.52 -1.96
CA ARG A 311 -4.62 -18.25 -1.46
C ARG A 311 -5.60 -17.32 -0.76
N TRP A 312 -5.12 -16.42 0.11
CA TRP A 312 -6.00 -15.51 0.87
C TRP A 312 -6.80 -14.57 -0.05
N ALA A 313 -6.16 -14.07 -1.11
CA ALA A 313 -6.83 -13.31 -2.16
C ALA A 313 -7.88 -14.14 -2.90
N LYS A 314 -7.53 -15.37 -3.31
CA LYS A 314 -8.44 -16.28 -4.05
C LYS A 314 -9.67 -16.70 -3.26
N ILE A 315 -9.54 -16.86 -1.94
CA ILE A 315 -10.69 -17.13 -1.05
C ILE A 315 -11.40 -15.85 -0.59
N GLU A 316 -10.98 -14.68 -1.10
CA GLU A 316 -11.55 -13.37 -0.83
C GLU A 316 -11.56 -13.01 0.68
N LYS A 317 -10.44 -13.27 1.37
CA LYS A 317 -10.27 -12.98 2.81
C LYS A 317 -9.19 -11.94 3.11
N ILE A 318 -8.83 -11.15 2.12
CA ILE A 318 -8.03 -9.94 2.23
C ILE A 318 -8.50 -8.95 1.17
N ASP A 319 -8.30 -7.67 1.43
CA ASP A 319 -8.64 -6.58 0.51
C ASP A 319 -7.41 -6.09 -0.28
N MET A 320 -6.20 -6.16 0.29
CA MET A 320 -4.97 -5.69 -0.38
C MET A 320 -3.74 -6.54 0.00
N ILE A 321 -2.81 -6.72 -0.94
CA ILE A 321 -1.52 -7.39 -0.70
C ILE A 321 -0.40 -6.37 -0.83
N ILE A 322 0.49 -6.32 0.16
CA ILE A 322 1.61 -5.37 0.19
C ILE A 322 2.95 -6.13 0.25
N PRO A 323 3.51 -6.57 -0.90
CA PRO A 323 4.76 -7.32 -0.90
C PRO A 323 5.97 -6.44 -0.56
N MET A 324 6.66 -6.74 0.53
CA MET A 324 7.89 -6.08 0.96
C MET A 324 9.04 -6.35 -0.02
N THR A 325 9.17 -5.51 -1.04
CA THR A 325 10.08 -5.69 -2.18
C THR A 325 11.32 -4.80 -2.01
N TYR A 326 11.98 -4.92 -0.85
CA TYR A 326 13.14 -4.10 -0.47
C TYR A 326 14.43 -4.58 -1.14
N ARG A 327 14.48 -4.50 -2.47
CA ARG A 327 15.58 -5.03 -3.28
C ARG A 327 15.91 -4.03 -4.38
N SER A 328 17.20 -3.86 -4.65
CA SER A 328 17.66 -2.98 -5.72
C SER A 328 17.08 -3.38 -7.07
N ARG A 329 16.70 -2.37 -7.87
CA ARG A 329 16.24 -2.54 -9.25
C ARG A 329 17.37 -2.80 -10.25
N LYS A 330 18.62 -2.49 -9.87
CA LYS A 330 19.80 -2.52 -10.77
C LYS A 330 20.14 -3.90 -11.33
N ASN A 331 19.79 -4.96 -10.60
CA ASN A 331 20.03 -6.34 -11.03
C ASN A 331 18.79 -7.03 -11.63
N GLY A 332 17.70 -6.28 -11.81
CA GLY A 332 16.42 -6.80 -12.32
C GLY A 332 15.58 -7.58 -11.30
N ASP A 333 16.03 -7.77 -10.05
CA ASP A 333 15.30 -8.59 -9.08
C ASP A 333 14.03 -7.90 -8.57
N PHE A 334 14.05 -6.57 -8.45
CA PHE A 334 12.85 -5.78 -8.16
C PHE A 334 11.77 -6.03 -9.22
N GLN A 335 12.12 -5.83 -10.50
CA GLN A 335 11.20 -5.98 -11.63
C GLN A 335 10.67 -7.41 -11.74
N LYS A 336 11.54 -8.43 -11.59
CA LYS A 336 11.11 -9.84 -11.54
C LYS A 336 10.09 -10.08 -10.43
N SER A 337 10.32 -9.50 -9.26
CA SER A 337 9.43 -9.65 -8.10
C SER A 337 8.05 -9.07 -8.37
N ILE A 338 7.97 -7.82 -8.83
CA ILE A 338 6.69 -7.14 -9.09
C ILE A 338 5.93 -7.78 -10.27
N GLN A 339 6.64 -8.20 -11.33
CA GLN A 339 6.04 -8.91 -12.46
C GLN A 339 5.49 -10.27 -12.03
N HIS A 340 6.22 -10.97 -11.17
CA HIS A 340 5.77 -12.25 -10.62
C HIS A 340 4.47 -12.10 -9.83
N TRP A 341 4.36 -11.06 -8.99
CA TRP A 341 3.10 -10.74 -8.30
C TRP A 341 1.96 -10.40 -9.26
N ASN A 342 2.23 -9.57 -10.27
CA ASN A 342 1.22 -9.19 -11.26
C ASN A 342 0.69 -10.38 -12.07
N ASN A 343 1.55 -11.37 -12.35
CA ASN A 343 1.20 -12.55 -13.13
C ASN A 343 0.43 -13.62 -12.34
N LEU A 344 0.20 -13.43 -11.04
CA LEU A 344 -0.59 -14.36 -10.24
C LEU A 344 -2.05 -14.36 -10.69
N GLN A 345 -2.50 -15.52 -11.16
CA GLN A 345 -3.85 -15.69 -11.71
C GLN A 345 -4.93 -15.64 -10.62
N ASN A 346 -6.10 -15.11 -10.97
CA ASN A 346 -7.30 -15.04 -10.13
C ASN A 346 -7.09 -14.23 -8.84
N ILE A 347 -6.33 -13.13 -8.92
CA ILE A 347 -6.22 -12.14 -7.87
C ILE A 347 -6.82 -10.83 -8.40
N ARG A 348 -7.88 -10.34 -7.74
CA ARG A 348 -8.51 -9.05 -8.08
C ARG A 348 -8.11 -7.93 -7.13
N GLN A 349 -7.53 -8.29 -5.99
CA GLN A 349 -7.10 -7.37 -4.96
C GLN A 349 -5.94 -6.52 -5.49
N PRO A 350 -5.90 -5.21 -5.20
CA PRO A 350 -4.75 -4.39 -5.50
C PRO A 350 -3.51 -4.96 -4.79
N ILE A 351 -2.43 -5.03 -5.54
CA ILE A 351 -1.11 -5.37 -5.05
C ILE A 351 -0.28 -4.09 -5.09
N ALA A 352 0.28 -3.68 -3.96
CA ALA A 352 1.09 -2.48 -3.85
C ALA A 352 2.45 -2.80 -3.21
N PRO A 353 3.54 -2.94 -3.97
CA PRO A 353 4.84 -3.28 -3.43
C PRO A 353 5.34 -2.26 -2.39
N GLY A 354 5.90 -2.79 -1.31
CA GLY A 354 6.66 -2.02 -0.34
C GLY A 354 8.05 -1.68 -0.87
N LEU A 355 8.43 -0.40 -0.86
CA LEU A 355 9.70 0.13 -1.35
C LEU A 355 10.66 0.46 -0.19
N GLY A 356 11.93 0.11 -0.36
CA GLY A 356 12.95 0.15 0.69
C GLY A 356 13.68 1.48 0.82
N VAL A 357 12.98 2.60 1.05
CA VAL A 357 13.65 3.91 1.21
C VAL A 357 14.63 3.96 2.39
N PHE A 358 14.47 3.07 3.38
CA PHE A 358 15.41 2.91 4.50
C PHE A 358 16.79 2.35 4.11
N ASN A 359 16.91 1.68 2.96
CA ASN A 359 18.15 1.00 2.55
C ASN A 359 18.54 1.19 1.08
N LEU A 360 17.76 1.93 0.30
CA LEU A 360 18.02 2.24 -1.10
C LEU A 360 18.14 3.76 -1.31
N PRO A 361 18.97 4.23 -2.27
CA PRO A 361 18.99 5.63 -2.66
C PRO A 361 17.62 6.10 -3.15
N LEU A 362 17.23 7.33 -2.82
CA LEU A 362 15.92 7.87 -3.21
C LEU A 362 15.70 7.86 -4.73
N ASP A 363 16.73 8.19 -5.54
CA ASP A 363 16.61 8.13 -7.00
C ASP A 363 16.17 6.75 -7.50
N GLU A 364 16.70 5.69 -6.88
CA GLU A 364 16.35 4.33 -7.22
C GLU A 364 14.89 4.02 -6.84
N VAL A 365 14.45 4.46 -5.65
CA VAL A 365 13.06 4.30 -5.19
C VAL A 365 12.08 5.07 -6.08
N LEU A 366 12.45 6.26 -6.55
CA LEU A 366 11.64 7.05 -7.47
C LEU A 366 11.45 6.33 -8.82
N GLU A 367 12.50 5.66 -9.32
CA GLU A 367 12.39 4.84 -10.53
C GLU A 367 11.60 3.53 -10.28
N GLU A 368 11.68 2.95 -9.08
CA GLU A 368 10.86 1.79 -8.69
C GLU A 368 9.35 2.10 -8.73
N ILE A 369 8.94 3.34 -8.42
CA ILE A 369 7.55 3.79 -8.57
C ILE A 369 7.09 3.70 -10.03
N ASP A 370 7.95 4.09 -10.98
CA ASP A 370 7.62 3.98 -12.41
C ASP A 370 7.57 2.53 -12.88
N ASP A 371 8.47 1.67 -12.36
CA ASP A 371 8.47 0.23 -12.63
C ASP A 371 7.15 -0.41 -12.15
N VAL A 372 6.67 -0.03 -10.96
CA VAL A 372 5.38 -0.50 -10.39
C VAL A 372 4.20 -0.05 -11.24
N ARG A 373 4.15 1.22 -11.66
CA ARG A 373 3.11 1.75 -12.56
C ARG A 373 3.12 1.03 -13.91
N SER A 374 4.31 0.82 -14.48
CA SER A 374 4.50 0.11 -15.75
C SER A 374 4.06 -1.35 -15.67
N ALA A 375 4.15 -1.96 -14.49
CA ALA A 375 3.66 -3.31 -14.24
C ALA A 375 2.12 -3.37 -14.05
N GLY A 376 1.42 -2.24 -13.97
CA GLY A 376 -0.04 -2.19 -13.77
C GLY A 376 -0.47 -2.52 -12.35
N LEU A 377 0.42 -2.36 -11.36
CA LEU A 377 0.14 -2.64 -9.95
C LEU A 377 -0.61 -1.47 -9.27
N GLY A 378 -1.28 -1.76 -8.16
CA GLY A 378 -2.25 -0.87 -7.52
C GLY A 378 -1.67 0.29 -6.70
N GLY A 379 -0.34 0.46 -6.67
CA GLY A 379 0.34 1.53 -5.95
C GLY A 379 1.61 1.07 -5.24
N VAL A 380 2.10 1.89 -4.30
CA VAL A 380 3.36 1.68 -3.58
C VAL A 380 3.20 1.99 -2.10
N VAL A 381 4.06 1.39 -1.27
CA VAL A 381 4.14 1.71 0.16
C VAL A 381 5.59 1.94 0.58
N LEU A 382 5.90 3.11 1.14
CA LEU A 382 7.26 3.46 1.54
C LEU A 382 7.58 2.90 2.95
N PHE A 383 8.68 2.15 3.07
CA PHE A 383 9.23 1.72 4.36
C PHE A 383 10.54 2.46 4.67
N ALA A 384 10.64 3.29 5.72
CA ALA A 384 9.57 3.75 6.63
C ALA A 384 9.52 5.28 6.66
N ALA A 385 8.50 5.85 7.31
CA ALA A 385 8.27 7.28 7.37
C ALA A 385 9.51 8.07 7.85
N SER A 386 10.23 7.54 8.85
CA SER A 386 11.46 8.16 9.37
C SER A 386 12.64 8.15 8.39
N SER A 387 12.58 7.38 7.31
CA SER A 387 13.63 7.27 6.29
C SER A 387 13.43 8.21 5.10
N VAL A 388 12.30 8.93 5.06
CA VAL A 388 12.05 9.96 4.05
C VAL A 388 12.31 11.32 4.70
N ASP A 389 13.40 11.96 4.30
CA ASP A 389 13.73 13.31 4.77
C ASP A 389 12.87 14.38 4.08
N SER A 390 13.02 15.64 4.49
CA SER A 390 12.25 16.76 3.94
C SER A 390 12.44 16.92 2.44
N LEU A 391 13.64 16.68 1.90
CA LEU A 391 13.89 16.75 0.46
C LEU A 391 13.20 15.58 -0.24
N GLY A 392 13.21 14.39 0.36
CA GLY A 392 12.52 13.21 -0.15
C GLY A 392 11.02 13.43 -0.33
N TRP A 393 10.35 14.02 0.65
CA TRP A 393 8.93 14.37 0.53
C TRP A 393 8.66 15.36 -0.61
N VAL A 394 9.52 16.39 -0.74
CA VAL A 394 9.41 17.39 -1.83
C VAL A 394 9.61 16.72 -3.19
N ARG A 395 10.60 15.83 -3.32
CA ARG A 395 10.87 15.11 -4.57
C ARG A 395 9.76 14.14 -4.93
N LEU A 396 9.21 13.40 -3.97
CA LEU A 396 8.04 12.54 -4.19
C LEU A 396 6.87 13.36 -4.76
N LYS A 397 6.55 14.51 -4.14
CA LYS A 397 5.52 15.42 -4.64
C LYS A 397 5.79 15.89 -6.06
N ASN A 398 6.99 16.39 -6.32
CA ASN A 398 7.28 17.10 -7.57
C ASN A 398 7.59 16.18 -8.75
N GLU A 399 8.09 14.96 -8.50
CA GLU A 399 8.55 14.05 -9.54
C GLU A 399 7.59 12.88 -9.79
N LYS A 400 6.86 12.40 -8.77
CA LYS A 400 6.07 11.16 -8.86
C LYS A 400 4.60 11.32 -8.51
N PHE A 401 4.29 12.11 -7.49
CA PHE A 401 2.95 12.30 -6.93
C PHE A 401 2.44 13.72 -7.17
N GLN A 402 2.65 14.27 -8.37
CA GLN A 402 2.32 15.66 -8.72
C GLN A 402 0.86 16.01 -8.49
N TYR A 403 -0.03 15.08 -8.85
CA TYR A 403 -1.47 15.21 -8.69
C TYR A 403 -1.98 14.37 -7.51
N PRO A 404 -3.07 14.77 -6.85
CA PRO A 404 -3.78 13.91 -5.90
C PRO A 404 -4.12 12.55 -6.52
N ALA A 405 -4.31 11.53 -5.69
CA ALA A 405 -4.80 10.24 -6.13
C ALA A 405 -5.69 9.60 -5.07
N ILE A 406 -6.70 8.89 -5.56
CA ILE A 406 -7.64 8.13 -4.76
C ILE A 406 -7.04 6.74 -4.53
N PRO A 407 -7.19 6.12 -3.35
CA PRO A 407 -6.76 4.74 -3.18
C PRO A 407 -7.57 3.79 -4.11
N PRO A 408 -7.10 2.56 -4.35
CA PRO A 408 -7.80 1.60 -5.21
C PRO A 408 -9.24 1.33 -4.72
N ALA A 409 -10.17 1.19 -5.66
CA ALA A 409 -11.55 0.80 -5.38
C ALA A 409 -11.63 -0.66 -4.92
N LEU A 410 -12.54 -0.95 -3.99
CA LEU A 410 -12.81 -2.30 -3.50
C LEU A 410 -14.28 -2.68 -3.77
N PRO A 411 -14.68 -2.93 -5.04
CA PRO A 411 -16.08 -3.06 -5.45
C PRO A 411 -16.79 -4.29 -4.86
N TRP A 412 -16.06 -5.23 -4.25
CA TRP A 412 -16.64 -6.37 -3.57
C TRP A 412 -17.10 -6.08 -2.13
N LYS A 413 -16.66 -4.97 -1.52
CA LYS A 413 -17.05 -4.65 -0.14
C LYS A 413 -18.52 -4.24 -0.05
N PHE A 414 -19.04 -3.56 -1.08
CA PHE A 414 -20.45 -3.14 -1.15
C PHE A 414 -21.07 -3.53 -2.48
N LYS A 415 -22.28 -4.10 -2.43
CA LYS A 415 -23.05 -4.47 -3.62
C LYS A 415 -23.88 -3.32 -4.18
N SER A 416 -24.19 -2.33 -3.34
CA SER A 416 -24.95 -1.15 -3.73
C SER A 416 -24.08 -0.22 -4.57
N LYS A 417 -24.67 0.43 -5.57
CA LYS A 417 -24.02 1.54 -6.26
C LYS A 417 -23.82 2.71 -5.30
N VAL A 418 -22.77 3.47 -5.55
CA VAL A 418 -22.54 4.75 -4.89
C VAL A 418 -23.54 5.77 -5.44
N PRO A 419 -24.27 6.52 -4.59
CA PRO A 419 -25.15 7.58 -5.06
C PRO A 419 -24.41 8.60 -5.91
N GLU A 420 -25.10 9.09 -6.94
CA GLU A 420 -24.60 10.16 -7.78
C GLU A 420 -24.87 11.52 -7.11
N PRO A 421 -23.94 12.48 -7.20
CA PRO A 421 -24.23 13.87 -6.86
C PRO A 421 -25.38 14.42 -7.72
N GLU A 422 -26.22 15.26 -7.12
CA GLU A 422 -27.39 15.88 -7.72
C GLU A 422 -27.27 17.41 -7.66
N LYS A 423 -28.03 18.11 -8.51
CA LYS A 423 -28.10 19.59 -8.51
C LYS A 423 -26.72 20.25 -8.57
N CYS A 424 -25.82 19.68 -9.37
CA CYS A 424 -24.43 20.13 -9.51
C CYS A 424 -24.38 21.44 -10.30
N GLN A 425 -24.07 22.53 -9.61
CA GLN A 425 -23.99 23.87 -10.17
C GLN A 425 -22.57 24.44 -10.04
N ILE A 426 -22.15 25.17 -11.09
CA ILE A 426 -20.91 25.94 -11.11
C ILE A 426 -21.25 27.42 -11.34
N LYS A 427 -20.56 28.31 -10.64
CA LYS A 427 -20.68 29.76 -10.80
C LYS A 427 -19.29 30.39 -10.81
N ILE A 428 -19.01 31.24 -11.79
CA ILE A 428 -17.72 31.92 -11.93
C ILE A 428 -17.91 33.39 -11.57
N GLU A 429 -17.35 33.83 -10.44
CA GLU A 429 -17.44 35.20 -9.94
C GLU A 429 -16.18 35.58 -9.17
N ASP A 430 -15.79 36.85 -9.18
CA ASP A 430 -14.70 37.40 -8.35
C ASP A 430 -13.40 36.57 -8.39
N GLN A 431 -12.96 36.17 -9.59
CA GLN A 431 -11.77 35.32 -9.82
C GLN A 431 -11.84 33.91 -9.18
N ASN A 432 -13.04 33.45 -8.84
CA ASN A 432 -13.28 32.16 -8.21
C ASN A 432 -14.31 31.34 -8.98
N ILE A 433 -14.13 30.03 -8.91
CA ILE A 433 -15.09 29.02 -9.32
C ILE A 433 -15.75 28.47 -8.07
N HIS A 434 -17.06 28.69 -7.98
CA HIS A 434 -17.91 28.18 -6.91
C HIS A 434 -18.62 26.92 -7.39
N PHE A 435 -18.43 25.82 -6.67
CA PHE A 435 -19.10 24.55 -6.89
C PHE A 435 -20.14 24.32 -5.81
N GLN A 436 -21.33 23.87 -6.20
CA GLN A 436 -22.38 23.46 -5.27
C GLN A 436 -23.05 22.19 -5.78
N TRP A 437 -23.35 21.26 -4.87
CA TRP A 437 -24.07 20.04 -5.19
C TRP A 437 -24.89 19.59 -3.99
N PHE A 438 -25.67 18.54 -4.20
CA PHE A 438 -26.35 17.79 -3.17
C PHE A 438 -26.02 16.31 -3.37
N CYS A 439 -26.06 15.51 -2.31
CA CYS A 439 -25.97 14.06 -2.46
C CYS A 439 -26.77 13.41 -1.33
N SER A 440 -27.66 12.50 -1.71
CA SER A 440 -28.47 11.76 -0.75
C SER A 440 -27.59 10.74 -0.01
N GLU A 441 -27.44 10.86 1.31
CA GLU A 441 -26.70 9.86 2.08
C GLU A 441 -27.40 8.49 2.02
N PRO A 442 -26.67 7.40 1.74
CA PRO A 442 -27.21 6.06 1.83
C PRO A 442 -27.63 5.72 3.24
N LYS A 443 -28.73 4.96 3.36
CA LYS A 443 -29.13 4.42 4.67
C LYS A 443 -28.07 3.46 5.20
N GLY A 444 -27.48 3.80 6.36
CA GLY A 444 -26.57 2.94 7.11
C GLY A 444 -25.08 3.27 6.94
N LYS A 445 -24.26 2.92 7.94
CA LYS A 445 -22.84 3.31 8.01
C LYS A 445 -21.95 2.69 6.92
N SER A 446 -22.37 1.58 6.33
CA SER A 446 -21.55 0.80 5.40
C SER A 446 -21.47 1.39 4.00
N ASN A 447 -22.40 2.24 3.57
CA ASN A 447 -22.36 2.83 2.23
C ASN A 447 -22.30 4.36 2.30
N ARG A 448 -21.76 4.93 3.39
CA ARG A 448 -21.66 6.39 3.53
C ARG A 448 -20.73 6.96 2.45
N ILE A 449 -21.02 8.18 2.02
CA ILE A 449 -20.11 8.93 1.16
C ILE A 449 -18.88 9.31 1.98
N SER A 450 -17.71 8.85 1.54
CA SER A 450 -16.43 9.18 2.17
C SER A 450 -15.90 10.51 1.63
N HIS A 451 -15.99 10.70 0.32
CA HIS A 451 -15.43 11.86 -0.38
C HIS A 451 -16.24 12.22 -1.62
N PHE A 452 -16.04 13.43 -2.12
CA PHE A 452 -16.34 13.83 -3.48
C PHE A 452 -15.04 14.12 -4.22
N VAL A 453 -15.02 13.81 -5.51
CA VAL A 453 -13.89 14.14 -6.40
C VAL A 453 -14.39 15.01 -7.52
N ILE A 454 -13.83 16.22 -7.61
CA ILE A 454 -14.08 17.14 -8.71
C ILE A 454 -12.98 16.92 -9.75
N TYR A 455 -13.41 16.51 -10.94
CA TYR A 455 -12.57 16.37 -12.12
C TYR A 455 -12.74 17.56 -13.07
N ARG A 456 -11.73 17.77 -13.91
CA ARG A 456 -11.74 18.76 -15.01
C ARG A 456 -11.29 18.15 -16.34
N SER A 457 -11.90 18.58 -17.44
CA SER A 457 -11.58 18.14 -18.82
C SER A 457 -11.79 19.27 -19.82
N LYS A 458 -10.93 19.37 -20.85
CA LYS A 458 -11.16 20.29 -21.98
C LYS A 458 -12.19 19.76 -23.00
N ASN A 459 -12.70 18.56 -22.77
CA ASN A 459 -13.71 17.91 -23.60
C ASN A 459 -15.03 17.82 -22.84
N ASP A 460 -16.12 17.54 -23.55
CA ASP A 460 -17.46 17.29 -22.96
C ASP A 460 -17.55 15.96 -22.19
N THR A 461 -16.47 15.18 -22.20
CA THR A 461 -16.33 13.91 -21.47
C THR A 461 -15.12 13.94 -20.55
N ILE A 462 -15.17 13.14 -19.49
CA ILE A 462 -14.09 13.00 -18.51
C ILE A 462 -13.47 11.60 -18.51
N ASP A 463 -12.13 11.55 -18.50
CA ASP A 463 -11.37 10.34 -18.20
C ASP A 463 -10.97 10.36 -16.72
N THR A 464 -11.66 9.58 -15.88
CA THR A 464 -11.40 9.51 -14.44
C THR A 464 -10.21 8.61 -14.08
N SER A 465 -9.52 8.03 -15.06
CA SER A 465 -8.31 7.22 -14.83
C SER A 465 -7.03 8.04 -14.70
N VAL A 466 -7.06 9.32 -15.08
CA VAL A 466 -5.90 10.21 -15.13
C VAL A 466 -5.88 11.17 -13.93
N GLY A 467 -4.79 11.17 -13.18
CA GLY A 467 -4.63 11.99 -11.97
C GLY A 467 -4.60 13.49 -12.23
N GLU A 468 -4.08 13.92 -13.38
CA GLU A 468 -4.08 15.33 -13.81
C GLU A 468 -5.49 15.91 -13.93
N SER A 469 -6.48 15.05 -14.21
CA SER A 469 -7.88 15.46 -14.28
C SER A 469 -8.49 15.71 -12.91
N ILE A 470 -7.88 15.25 -11.80
CA ILE A 470 -8.37 15.53 -10.44
C ILE A 470 -8.06 16.98 -10.09
N SER A 471 -9.09 17.81 -9.97
CA SER A 471 -8.97 19.17 -9.46
C SER A 471 -8.95 19.18 -7.93
N ASN A 472 -9.91 18.48 -7.30
CA ASN A 472 -10.09 18.50 -5.86
C ASN A 472 -10.61 17.14 -5.35
N ILE A 473 -10.19 16.77 -4.15
CA ILE A 473 -10.79 15.69 -3.34
C ILE A 473 -11.30 16.35 -2.07
N LEU A 474 -12.56 16.10 -1.73
CA LEU A 474 -13.28 16.77 -0.65
C LEU A 474 -13.92 15.74 0.24
N ILE A 475 -13.94 15.96 1.56
CA ILE A 475 -14.57 15.05 2.51
C ILE A 475 -16.09 15.01 2.23
N GLY A 476 -16.71 13.83 2.37
CA GLY A 476 -18.10 13.56 1.98
C GLY A 476 -19.18 14.36 2.73
N SER A 477 -18.82 15.06 3.81
CA SER A 477 -19.69 16.00 4.51
C SER A 477 -19.77 17.39 3.83
N VAL A 478 -18.88 17.67 2.88
CA VAL A 478 -18.82 18.94 2.15
C VAL A 478 -19.72 18.88 0.93
N MET A 479 -20.56 19.91 0.74
CA MET A 479 -21.51 20.03 -0.39
C MET A 479 -21.26 21.27 -1.27
N SER A 480 -20.17 21.98 -1.00
CA SER A 480 -19.74 23.15 -1.77
C SER A 480 -18.23 23.33 -1.71
N ALA A 481 -17.63 23.85 -2.77
CA ALA A 481 -16.21 24.18 -2.80
C ALA A 481 -15.97 25.50 -3.55
N VAL A 482 -14.86 26.15 -3.23
CA VAL A 482 -14.40 27.35 -3.92
C VAL A 482 -12.97 27.11 -4.39
N LYS A 483 -12.69 27.47 -5.64
CA LYS A 483 -11.37 27.36 -6.25
C LYS A 483 -11.02 28.69 -6.90
N GLU A 484 -9.86 29.24 -6.55
CA GLU A 484 -9.30 30.39 -7.26
C GLU A 484 -8.95 30.01 -8.70
N ILE A 485 -9.34 30.86 -9.65
CA ILE A 485 -9.10 30.64 -11.08
C ILE A 485 -7.61 30.79 -11.37
N LYS A 486 -7.00 29.78 -12.00
CA LYS A 486 -5.71 29.90 -12.68
C LYS A 486 -5.93 30.02 -14.19
N ASP A 487 -4.94 30.56 -14.91
CA ASP A 487 -5.08 31.08 -16.28
C ASP A 487 -5.93 30.23 -17.26
N ASP A 488 -5.88 28.89 -17.19
CA ASP A 488 -6.61 27.99 -18.09
C ASP A 488 -7.87 27.35 -17.48
N ASP A 489 -8.20 27.61 -16.22
CA ASP A 489 -9.28 26.92 -15.49
C ASP A 489 -10.69 27.19 -16.03
N ILE A 490 -10.89 28.32 -16.73
CA ILE A 490 -12.16 28.69 -17.37
C ILE A 490 -12.44 27.90 -18.66
N ASP A 491 -11.42 27.28 -19.25
CA ASP A 491 -11.53 26.49 -20.49
C ASP A 491 -11.89 25.01 -20.22
N TYR A 492 -12.13 24.64 -18.96
CA TYR A 492 -12.46 23.27 -18.57
C TYR A 492 -13.94 23.09 -18.24
N ASN A 493 -14.48 21.96 -18.69
CA ASN A 493 -15.68 21.36 -18.14
C ASN A 493 -15.34 20.66 -16.81
N TYR A 494 -16.24 20.77 -15.84
CA TYR A 494 -16.08 20.18 -14.51
C TYR A 494 -17.08 19.07 -14.27
N PHE A 495 -16.62 18.00 -13.62
CA PHE A 495 -17.42 16.83 -13.29
C PHE A 495 -17.23 16.49 -11.82
N ILE A 496 -18.24 15.89 -11.19
CA ILE A 496 -18.16 15.41 -9.81
C ILE A 496 -18.59 13.95 -9.71
N VAL A 497 -17.87 13.20 -8.88
CA VAL A 497 -18.27 11.86 -8.43
C VAL A 497 -18.33 11.84 -6.90
N ALA A 498 -19.12 10.93 -6.36
CA ALA A 498 -19.05 10.55 -4.97
C ALA A 498 -18.20 9.26 -4.81
N LEU A 499 -17.48 9.17 -3.70
CA LEU A 499 -16.77 7.97 -3.26
C LEU A 499 -17.46 7.37 -2.05
N ASP A 500 -17.59 6.05 -2.01
CA ASP A 500 -17.92 5.35 -0.76
C ASP A 500 -16.66 5.10 0.09
N VAL A 501 -16.82 4.53 1.29
CA VAL A 501 -15.71 4.16 2.20
C VAL A 501 -14.81 3.03 1.69
N ALA A 502 -15.19 2.35 0.61
CA ALA A 502 -14.37 1.39 -0.12
C ALA A 502 -13.72 2.01 -1.37
N ASN A 503 -13.81 3.34 -1.52
CA ASN A 503 -13.29 4.12 -2.63
C ASN A 503 -13.89 3.74 -3.99
N ASN A 504 -15.08 3.14 -4.02
CA ASN A 504 -15.82 2.96 -5.27
C ASN A 504 -16.38 4.32 -5.72
N GLU A 505 -16.39 4.58 -7.02
CA GLU A 505 -16.90 5.82 -7.60
C GLU A 505 -18.34 5.68 -8.08
N SER A 506 -19.12 6.74 -7.94
CA SER A 506 -20.37 6.94 -8.69
C SER A 506 -20.07 7.25 -10.17
N THR A 507 -21.10 7.29 -11.01
CA THR A 507 -20.96 7.86 -12.35
C THR A 507 -20.62 9.36 -12.27
N PRO A 508 -19.73 9.90 -13.12
CA PRO A 508 -19.44 11.33 -13.18
C PRO A 508 -20.65 12.16 -13.60
N VAL A 509 -20.92 13.23 -12.86
CA VAL A 509 -22.00 14.19 -13.14
C VAL A 509 -21.40 15.52 -13.54
N HIS A 510 -21.85 16.07 -14.67
CA HIS A 510 -21.39 17.37 -15.18
C HIS A 510 -21.94 18.53 -14.34
N PHE A 511 -21.09 19.50 -14.00
CA PHE A 511 -21.55 20.75 -13.40
C PHE A 511 -22.17 21.64 -14.47
N ILE A 512 -23.34 22.21 -14.17
CA ILE A 512 -24.05 23.11 -15.09
C ILE A 512 -23.91 24.54 -14.58
N GLU A 513 -23.60 25.48 -15.48
CA GLU A 513 -23.47 26.89 -15.13
C GLU A 513 -24.80 27.41 -14.58
N SER A 514 -24.76 28.04 -13.40
CA SER A 514 -25.96 28.62 -12.79
C SER A 514 -26.42 29.79 -13.65
N THR A 515 -27.60 29.69 -14.27
CA THR A 515 -28.22 30.82 -14.94
C THR A 515 -28.54 31.88 -13.89
N PRO A 516 -28.27 33.18 -14.13
CA PRO A 516 -28.71 34.22 -13.22
C PRO A 516 -30.21 34.08 -13.06
N GLN A 517 -30.70 33.84 -11.83
CA GLN A 517 -32.11 34.04 -11.57
C GLN A 517 -32.38 35.51 -11.89
N SER A 518 -33.10 35.76 -12.99
CA SER A 518 -33.72 37.05 -13.20
C SER A 518 -34.51 37.35 -11.92
N SER A 519 -34.09 38.37 -11.19
CA SER A 519 -34.88 38.94 -10.12
C SER A 519 -36.13 39.53 -10.77
N GLU A 520 -37.09 38.68 -11.12
CA GLU A 520 -38.47 39.10 -11.27
C GLU A 520 -38.94 39.46 -9.87
N SER A 521 -38.81 40.76 -9.60
CA SER A 521 -39.55 41.50 -8.60
C SER A 521 -40.99 40.98 -8.51
N GLN A 522 -41.35 40.45 -7.35
CA GLN A 522 -42.71 40.55 -6.81
C GLN A 522 -42.64 41.06 -5.38
#